data_AF-A0A1M5X9Z9-F1
#
_entry.id   AF-A0A1M5X9Z9-F1
#
_cell.length_a   1.000
_cell.length_b   1.000
_cell.length_c   1.000
_cell.angle_alpha   90.00
_cell.angle_beta   90.00
_cell.angle_gamma   90.00
#
_symmetry.space_group_name_H-M   'P 1'
#
loop_
_entity.id
_entity.type
_entity.pdbx_description
1 polymer ?
#
loop_
_entity_poly.entity_id
_entity_poly.type
_entity_poly.pdbx_seq_one_letter_code
_entity_poly.pdbx_strand_id
1 'polypeptide(L)'
;MENSALIYYEVITNVFHFPIIIIMITALMATVISTADSFFMASSSSVINDLIKPRMKNRDDTKLLKYSRLSVILVSVFALLLSLYIPQLVNLWVTGTAMLVSGLLAPVVFGLFWKGATKQAGISSMWLGLVVAVTWQISGHPFGVHPVFLGLPISILTLLIVSFLTKDKEQDNSIDIAN
;
A
#
# COMPACT_ATOMS: atom_id res chain seq x y z
N MET A 1 12.05 24.69 -16.92
CA MET A 1 11.29 23.44 -16.81
C MET A 1 10.01 23.81 -16.08
N GLU A 2 9.00 24.17 -16.84
CA GLU A 2 7.65 24.51 -16.39
C GLU A 2 7.11 23.39 -15.48
N ASN A 3 6.37 23.76 -14.45
CA ASN A 3 5.86 22.85 -13.43
C ASN A 3 5.16 21.63 -14.07
N SER A 4 5.80 20.45 -14.05
CA SER A 4 5.32 19.25 -14.76
C SER A 4 3.88 18.86 -14.38
N ALA A 5 3.42 19.29 -13.20
CA ALA A 5 2.06 19.09 -12.74
C ALA A 5 1.00 19.84 -13.57
N LEU A 6 1.37 20.90 -14.28
CA LEU A 6 0.45 21.77 -15.03
C LEU A 6 0.44 21.50 -16.54
N ILE A 7 1.32 20.64 -17.06
CA ILE A 7 1.45 20.34 -18.50
C ILE A 7 0.10 19.94 -19.10
N TYR A 8 -0.68 19.12 -18.40
CA TYR A 8 -2.00 18.73 -18.88
C TYR A 8 -2.91 19.94 -19.10
N TYR A 9 -2.96 20.85 -18.11
CA TYR A 9 -3.80 22.04 -18.19
C TYR A 9 -3.35 22.97 -19.31
N GLU A 10 -2.03 23.14 -19.46
CA GLU A 10 -1.44 23.98 -20.49
C GLU A 10 -1.70 23.44 -21.91
N VAL A 11 -1.61 22.13 -22.11
CA VAL A 11 -1.89 21.53 -23.43
C VAL A 11 -3.37 21.68 -23.80
N ILE A 12 -4.29 21.44 -22.87
CA ILE A 12 -5.72 21.47 -23.22
C ILE A 12 -6.23 22.90 -23.48
N THR A 13 -5.68 23.91 -22.81
CA THR A 13 -6.07 25.31 -23.01
C THR A 13 -5.51 25.89 -24.30
N ASN A 14 -4.36 25.39 -24.77
CA ASN A 14 -3.75 25.83 -26.04
C ASN A 14 -4.34 25.12 -27.27
N VAL A 15 -4.87 23.90 -27.13
CA VAL A 15 -5.32 23.08 -28.27
C VAL A 15 -6.84 23.09 -28.47
N PHE A 16 -7.63 23.18 -27.41
CA PHE A 16 -9.08 22.99 -27.48
C PHE A 16 -9.89 24.27 -27.22
N HIS A 17 -11.15 24.26 -27.67
CA HIS A 17 -12.10 25.33 -27.43
C HIS A 17 -12.78 25.21 -26.05
N PHE A 18 -13.23 26.34 -25.51
CA PHE A 18 -13.76 26.47 -24.14
C PHE A 18 -14.76 25.37 -23.69
N PRO A 19 -15.77 24.95 -24.48
CA PRO A 19 -16.71 23.92 -24.05
C PRO A 19 -16.07 22.55 -23.79
N ILE A 20 -15.07 22.19 -24.61
CA ILE A 20 -14.37 20.90 -24.50
C ILE A 20 -13.49 20.90 -23.25
N ILE A 21 -12.82 22.01 -22.96
CA ILE A 21 -11.98 22.18 -21.76
C ILE A 21 -12.80 21.92 -20.48
N ILE A 22 -14.03 22.45 -20.40
CA ILE A 22 -14.91 22.23 -19.24
C ILE A 22 -15.20 20.74 -19.04
N ILE A 23 -15.56 20.04 -20.12
CA ILE A 23 -15.86 18.60 -20.08
C ILE A 23 -14.63 17.82 -19.63
N MET A 24 -13.46 18.13 -20.19
CA MET A 24 -12.20 17.45 -19.86
C MET A 24 -11.77 17.66 -18.40
N ILE A 25 -11.89 18.88 -17.87
CA ILE A 25 -11.56 19.17 -16.45
C ILE A 25 -12.56 18.47 -15.53
N THR A 26 -13.85 18.51 -15.86
CA THR A 26 -14.89 17.86 -15.06
C THR A 26 -14.69 16.34 -15.04
N ALA A 27 -14.37 15.73 -16.19
CA ALA A 27 -14.05 14.32 -16.30
C ALA A 27 -12.82 13.95 -15.46
N LEU A 28 -11.74 14.73 -15.55
CA LEU A 28 -10.54 14.53 -14.74
C LEU A 28 -10.85 14.59 -13.24
N MET A 29 -11.61 15.60 -12.80
CA MET A 29 -12.02 15.73 -11.40
C MET A 29 -12.88 14.55 -10.94
N ALA A 30 -13.83 14.12 -11.76
CA ALA A 30 -14.66 12.94 -11.46
C ALA A 30 -13.80 11.67 -11.29
N THR A 31 -12.81 11.46 -12.17
CA THR A 31 -11.84 10.36 -12.05
C THR A 31 -11.04 10.45 -10.76
N VAL A 32 -10.48 11.63 -10.43
CA VAL A 32 -9.71 11.83 -9.19
C VAL A 32 -10.56 11.51 -7.95
N ILE A 33 -11.79 12.03 -7.88
CA ILE A 33 -12.68 11.78 -6.75
C ILE A 33 -13.03 10.29 -6.63
N SER A 34 -13.28 9.59 -7.73
CA SER A 34 -13.57 8.14 -7.71
C SER A 34 -12.41 7.30 -7.16
N THR A 35 -11.16 7.69 -7.46
CA THR A 35 -9.97 7.01 -6.94
C THR A 35 -9.73 7.34 -5.47
N ALA A 36 -9.92 8.62 -5.08
CA ALA A 36 -9.76 9.06 -3.70
C ALA A 36 -10.76 8.38 -2.76
N ASP A 37 -12.03 8.26 -3.19
CA ASP A 37 -13.07 7.56 -2.44
C ASP A 37 -12.68 6.10 -2.15
N SER A 38 -12.18 5.40 -3.18
CA SER A 38 -11.69 4.02 -3.04
C SER A 38 -10.54 3.89 -2.01
N PHE A 39 -9.59 4.84 -2.00
CA PHE A 39 -8.50 4.84 -1.01
C PHE A 39 -8.98 5.16 0.40
N PHE A 40 -9.93 6.07 0.57
CA PHE A 40 -10.50 6.38 1.89
C PHE A 40 -11.31 5.20 2.43
N MET A 41 -12.11 4.54 1.59
CA MET A 41 -12.85 3.34 1.97
C MET A 41 -11.92 2.18 2.30
N ALA A 42 -10.88 1.94 1.49
CA ALA A 42 -9.89 0.89 1.75
C ALA A 42 -9.14 1.14 3.07
N SER A 43 -8.66 2.38 3.28
CA SER A 43 -7.95 2.76 4.51
C SER A 43 -8.84 2.64 5.75
N SER A 44 -10.11 3.08 5.65
CA SER A 44 -11.08 2.90 6.72
C SER A 44 -11.30 1.42 7.02
N SER A 45 -11.47 0.58 5.99
CA SER A 45 -11.61 -0.87 6.16
C SER A 45 -10.42 -1.49 6.89
N SER A 46 -9.19 -1.12 6.54
CA SER A 46 -7.98 -1.55 7.25
C SER A 46 -7.99 -1.09 8.72
N VAL A 47 -8.32 0.18 9.00
CA VAL A 47 -8.41 0.68 10.38
C VAL A 47 -9.46 -0.11 11.18
N ILE A 48 -10.63 -0.36 10.60
CA ILE A 48 -11.70 -1.11 11.28
C ILE A 48 -11.30 -2.56 11.52
N ASN A 49 -10.80 -3.25 10.50
CA ASN A 49 -10.51 -4.68 10.58
C ASN A 49 -9.23 -4.98 11.37
N ASP A 50 -8.22 -4.13 11.30
CA ASP A 50 -6.90 -4.41 11.87
C ASP A 50 -6.74 -3.78 13.25
N LEU A 51 -7.33 -2.60 13.52
CA LEU A 51 -7.15 -1.89 14.80
C LEU A 51 -8.37 -2.01 15.73
N ILE A 52 -9.59 -1.86 15.20
CA ILE A 52 -10.81 -1.75 16.02
C ILE A 52 -11.41 -3.12 16.31
N LYS A 53 -11.75 -3.91 15.28
CA LYS A 53 -12.41 -5.22 15.43
C LYS A 53 -11.67 -6.18 16.37
N PRO A 54 -10.33 -6.33 16.33
CA PRO A 54 -9.62 -7.26 17.20
C PRO A 54 -9.67 -6.85 18.68
N ARG A 55 -9.86 -5.56 18.98
CA ARG A 55 -9.93 -5.02 20.34
C ARG A 55 -11.36 -4.87 20.86
N MET A 56 -12.36 -5.07 20.00
CA MET A 56 -13.76 -4.85 20.35
C MET A 56 -14.40 -6.12 20.90
N LYS A 57 -14.78 -6.09 22.18
CA LYS A 57 -15.37 -7.23 22.89
C LYS A 57 -16.77 -7.61 22.37
N ASN A 58 -17.57 -6.63 21.95
CA ASN A 58 -18.93 -6.84 21.43
C ASN A 58 -19.05 -6.30 20.00
N ARG A 59 -19.35 -7.18 19.04
CA ARG A 59 -19.51 -6.87 17.61
C ARG A 59 -20.86 -6.24 17.32
N ASP A 60 -21.05 -5.02 17.80
CA ASP A 60 -22.21 -4.19 17.48
C ASP A 60 -22.00 -3.49 16.13
N ASP A 61 -22.79 -3.90 15.13
CA ASP A 61 -22.71 -3.39 13.76
C ASP A 61 -22.99 -1.88 13.68
N THR A 62 -23.85 -1.36 14.55
CA THR A 62 -24.16 0.08 14.58
C THR A 62 -22.95 0.89 15.02
N LYS A 63 -22.17 0.38 15.98
CA LYS A 63 -20.92 1.01 16.43
C LYS A 63 -19.83 0.87 15.37
N LEU A 64 -19.74 -0.28 14.71
CA LEU A 64 -18.80 -0.48 13.60
C LEU A 64 -19.02 0.52 12.45
N LEU A 65 -20.28 0.76 12.07
CA LEU A 65 -20.61 1.76 11.05
C LEU A 65 -20.21 3.18 11.48
N LYS A 66 -20.45 3.54 12.75
CA LYS A 66 -20.03 4.85 13.30
C LYS A 66 -18.51 4.99 13.28
N TYR A 67 -17.77 3.98 13.72
CA TYR A 67 -16.31 4.01 13.69
C TYR A 67 -15.74 4.04 12.28
N SER A 68 -16.36 3.35 11.33
CA SER A 68 -15.97 3.38 9.91
C SER A 68 -16.10 4.81 9.35
N ARG A 69 -17.24 5.47 9.57
CA ARG A 69 -17.44 6.86 9.14
C ARG A 69 -16.44 7.82 9.80
N LEU A 70 -16.17 7.66 11.11
CA LEU A 70 -15.19 8.48 11.81
C LEU A 70 -13.77 8.24 11.27
N SER A 71 -13.43 7.00 10.93
CA SER A 71 -12.12 6.64 10.36
C SER A 71 -11.91 7.30 9.00
N VAL A 72 -12.94 7.36 8.14
CA VAL A 72 -12.88 8.09 6.87
C VAL A 72 -12.57 9.58 7.09
N ILE A 73 -13.26 10.22 8.04
CA ILE A 73 -13.03 11.65 8.37
C ILE A 73 -11.60 11.87 8.87
N LEU A 74 -11.11 11.00 9.77
CA LEU A 74 -9.75 11.12 10.30
C LEU A 74 -8.69 10.94 9.21
N VAL A 75 -8.85 9.91 8.36
CA VAL A 75 -7.92 9.64 7.25
C VAL A 75 -7.94 10.78 6.23
N SER A 76 -9.11 11.34 5.90
CA SER A 76 -9.20 12.42 4.92
C SER A 76 -8.59 13.72 5.43
N VAL A 77 -8.80 14.08 6.71
CA VAL A 77 -8.15 15.24 7.35
C VAL A 77 -6.63 15.06 7.35
N PHE A 78 -6.14 13.86 7.71
CA PHE A 78 -4.71 13.58 7.69
C PHE A 78 -4.12 13.66 6.28
N ALA A 79 -4.81 13.09 5.28
CA ALA A 79 -4.40 13.16 3.88
C ALA A 79 -4.34 14.61 3.37
N LEU A 80 -5.33 15.44 3.72
CA LEU A 80 -5.33 16.87 3.37
C LEU A 80 -4.13 17.62 3.98
N LEU A 81 -3.84 17.38 5.26
CA LEU A 81 -2.68 18.00 5.92
C LEU A 81 -1.35 17.59 5.27
N LEU A 82 -1.19 16.30 4.94
CA LEU A 82 0.00 15.82 4.23
C LEU A 82 0.09 16.41 2.82
N SER A 83 -1.04 16.53 2.12
CA SER A 83 -1.10 17.12 0.77
C SER A 83 -0.64 18.58 0.75
N LEU A 84 -0.97 19.35 1.80
CA LEU A 84 -0.56 20.75 1.92
C LEU A 84 0.92 20.93 2.29
N TYR A 85 1.52 19.97 2.99
CA TYR A 85 2.89 20.08 3.51
C TYR A 85 3.95 19.48 2.58
N ILE A 86 3.61 18.44 1.81
CA ILE A 86 4.59 17.68 1.03
C ILE A 86 4.68 18.21 -0.41
N PRO A 87 5.82 18.78 -0.83
CA PRO A 87 5.94 19.42 -2.14
C PRO A 87 6.02 18.44 -3.33
N GLN A 88 6.37 17.16 -3.11
CA GLN A 88 6.53 16.16 -4.17
C GLN A 88 5.71 14.89 -3.92
N LEU A 89 4.38 15.00 -4.07
CA LEU A 89 3.44 13.90 -3.86
C LEU A 89 3.67 12.69 -4.77
N VAL A 90 4.01 12.92 -6.05
CA VAL A 90 4.25 11.82 -7.01
C VAL A 90 5.44 10.96 -6.59
N ASN A 91 6.55 11.59 -6.20
CA ASN A 91 7.74 10.86 -5.76
C ASN A 91 7.49 10.09 -4.46
N LEU A 92 6.73 10.69 -3.54
CA LEU A 92 6.32 10.01 -2.32
C LEU A 92 5.43 8.79 -2.62
N TRP A 93 4.47 8.93 -3.53
CA TRP A 93 3.60 7.84 -3.95
C TRP A 93 4.39 6.68 -4.58
N VAL A 94 5.30 6.98 -5.50
CA VAL A 94 6.16 5.97 -6.15
C VAL A 94 7.03 5.27 -5.11
N THR A 95 7.64 6.03 -4.19
CA THR A 95 8.50 5.47 -3.14
C THR A 95 7.69 4.61 -2.15
N GLY A 96 6.52 5.08 -1.71
CA GLY A 96 5.66 4.35 -0.78
C GLY A 96 5.13 3.05 -1.37
N THR A 97 4.68 3.08 -2.63
CA THR A 97 4.24 1.87 -3.33
C THR A 97 5.40 0.90 -3.58
N ALA A 98 6.62 1.41 -3.83
CA ALA A 98 7.82 0.60 -3.92
C ALA A 98 8.09 -0.22 -2.66
N MET A 99 8.02 0.44 -1.50
CA MET A 99 8.20 -0.20 -0.19
C MET A 99 7.10 -1.22 0.10
N LEU A 100 5.85 -0.88 -0.23
CA LEU A 100 4.69 -1.74 -0.03
C LEU A 100 4.82 -3.04 -0.85
N VAL A 101 5.16 -2.91 -2.15
CA VAL A 101 5.39 -4.06 -3.03
C VAL A 101 6.58 -4.91 -2.57
N SER A 102 7.68 -4.29 -2.17
CA SER A 102 8.89 -4.99 -1.74
C SER A 102 8.68 -5.81 -0.47
N GLY A 103 7.89 -5.30 0.48
CA GLY A 103 7.59 -6.00 1.72
C GLY A 103 6.45 -7.00 1.61
N LEU A 104 5.29 -6.59 1.07
CA LEU A 104 4.04 -7.35 1.23
C LEU A 104 3.71 -8.30 0.09
N LEU A 105 4.20 -8.05 -1.13
CA LEU A 105 3.75 -8.83 -2.29
C LEU A 105 4.11 -10.32 -2.15
N ALA A 106 5.37 -10.62 -1.83
CA ALA A 106 5.83 -11.99 -1.68
C ALA A 106 5.07 -12.75 -0.57
N PRO A 107 5.02 -12.29 0.70
CA PRO A 107 4.32 -13.03 1.75
C PRO A 107 2.81 -13.20 1.48
N VAL A 108 2.15 -12.23 0.85
CA VAL A 108 0.72 -12.34 0.51
C VAL A 108 0.49 -13.37 -0.60
N VAL A 109 1.25 -13.29 -1.70
CA VAL A 109 1.09 -14.21 -2.84
C VAL A 109 1.43 -15.65 -2.43
N PHE A 110 2.58 -15.85 -1.77
CA PHE A 110 2.98 -17.19 -1.33
C PHE A 110 2.09 -17.71 -0.21
N GLY A 111 1.61 -16.86 0.70
CA GLY A 111 0.65 -17.26 1.74
C GLY A 111 -0.71 -17.71 1.20
N LEU A 112 -1.15 -17.16 0.05
CA LEU A 112 -2.43 -17.53 -0.58
C LEU A 112 -2.31 -18.75 -1.49
N PHE A 113 -1.22 -18.89 -2.25
CA PHE A 113 -1.10 -19.90 -3.31
C PHE A 113 -0.14 -21.05 -2.98
N TRP A 114 0.76 -20.89 -2.00
CA TRP A 114 1.77 -21.91 -1.69
C TRP A 114 1.58 -22.51 -0.29
N LYS A 115 1.24 -23.79 -0.24
CA LYS A 115 1.03 -24.54 1.00
C LYS A 115 2.28 -24.65 1.90
N GLY A 116 3.47 -24.35 1.37
CA GLY A 116 4.73 -24.38 2.12
C GLY A 116 5.03 -23.08 2.89
N ALA A 117 4.26 -22.01 2.69
CA ALA A 117 4.53 -20.72 3.32
C ALA A 117 4.27 -20.78 4.84
N THR A 118 5.33 -20.62 5.63
CA THR A 118 5.26 -20.61 7.10
C THR A 118 5.01 -19.21 7.65
N LYS A 119 4.43 -19.09 8.86
CA LYS A 119 4.20 -17.78 9.48
C LYS A 119 5.50 -17.01 9.69
N GLN A 120 6.57 -17.71 10.07
CA GLN A 120 7.90 -17.13 10.26
C GLN A 120 8.52 -16.65 8.94
N ALA A 121 8.33 -17.40 7.84
CA ALA A 121 8.78 -16.98 6.51
C ALA A 121 8.05 -15.72 6.02
N GLY A 122 6.73 -15.64 6.27
CA GLY A 122 5.94 -14.47 5.91
C GLY A 122 6.40 -13.19 6.62
N ILE A 123 6.66 -13.26 7.93
CA ILE A 123 7.09 -12.11 8.72
C ILE A 123 8.53 -11.69 8.36
N SER A 124 9.45 -12.65 8.25
CA SER A 124 10.86 -12.37 7.94
C SER A 124 11.05 -11.76 6.55
N SER A 125 10.38 -12.32 5.53
CA SER A 125 10.40 -11.76 4.16
C SER A 125 9.81 -10.36 4.09
N MET A 126 8.71 -10.11 4.81
CA MET A 126 8.10 -8.78 4.87
C MET A 126 9.07 -7.72 5.39
N TRP A 127 9.73 -7.99 6.52
CA TRP A 127 10.67 -7.04 7.11
C TRP A 127 11.95 -6.89 6.29
N LEU A 128 12.52 -7.98 5.79
CA LEU A 128 13.75 -7.92 5.01
C LEU A 128 13.54 -7.22 3.67
N GLY A 129 12.43 -7.48 2.97
CA GLY A 129 12.07 -6.78 1.73
C GLY A 129 11.89 -5.27 1.95
N LEU A 130 11.22 -4.88 3.05
CA LEU A 130 11.05 -3.47 3.42
C LEU A 130 12.38 -2.80 3.75
N VAL A 131 13.20 -3.40 4.61
CA VAL A 131 14.50 -2.85 5.03
C VAL A 131 15.43 -2.65 3.83
N VAL A 132 15.45 -3.60 2.90
CA VAL A 132 16.27 -3.45 1.69
C VAL A 132 15.74 -2.33 0.79
N ALA A 133 14.43 -2.23 0.57
CA ALA A 133 13.87 -1.14 -0.22
C ALA A 133 14.16 0.23 0.40
N VAL A 134 14.05 0.36 1.72
CA VAL A 134 14.33 1.62 2.45
C VAL A 134 15.81 1.96 2.40
N THR A 135 16.70 1.02 2.66
CA THR A 135 18.16 1.26 2.60
C THR A 135 18.61 1.63 1.20
N TRP A 136 18.01 1.03 0.16
CA TRP A 136 18.28 1.38 -1.23
C TRP A 136 17.80 2.79 -1.59
N GLN A 137 16.60 3.16 -1.12
CA GLN A 137 16.03 4.50 -1.30
C GLN A 137 16.92 5.57 -0.64
N ILE A 138 17.36 5.35 0.61
CA ILE A 138 18.21 6.28 1.36
C ILE A 138 19.61 6.39 0.73
N SER A 139 20.10 5.32 0.12
CA SER A 139 21.38 5.30 -0.61
C SER A 139 21.34 6.09 -1.94
N GLY A 140 20.21 6.71 -2.28
CA GLY A 140 20.09 7.59 -3.43
C GLY A 140 19.92 6.85 -4.77
N HIS A 141 19.37 5.63 -4.76
CA HIS A 141 19.25 4.77 -5.95
C HIS A 141 20.59 4.54 -6.65
N PRO A 142 21.49 3.75 -6.04
CA PRO A 142 22.70 3.32 -6.74
C PRO A 142 22.32 2.79 -8.12
N PHE A 143 23.00 3.27 -9.17
CA PHE A 143 22.75 2.91 -10.58
C PHE A 143 21.40 3.38 -11.17
N GLY A 144 20.65 4.25 -10.50
CA GLY A 144 19.33 4.71 -10.97
C GLY A 144 18.25 3.63 -10.93
N VAL A 145 18.50 2.52 -10.22
CA VAL A 145 17.57 1.39 -10.15
C VAL A 145 16.51 1.63 -9.09
N HIS A 146 15.25 1.44 -9.48
CA HIS A 146 14.10 1.59 -8.59
C HIS A 146 14.13 0.56 -7.43
N PRO A 147 13.78 0.92 -6.17
CA PRO A 147 13.99 0.06 -5.00
C PRO A 147 13.27 -1.30 -5.07
N VAL A 148 12.15 -1.36 -5.80
CA VAL A 148 11.39 -2.61 -6.02
C VAL A 148 12.23 -3.72 -6.63
N PHE A 149 13.14 -3.39 -7.55
CA PHE A 149 13.93 -4.39 -8.26
C PHE A 149 14.90 -5.15 -7.34
N LEU A 150 15.20 -4.62 -6.16
CA LEU A 150 16.01 -5.32 -5.16
C LEU A 150 15.17 -5.81 -3.99
N GLY A 151 14.26 -4.99 -3.47
CA GLY A 151 13.45 -5.35 -2.32
C GLY A 151 12.56 -6.57 -2.56
N LEU A 152 11.91 -6.66 -3.72
CA LEU A 152 11.01 -7.76 -4.05
C LEU A 152 11.76 -9.10 -4.20
N PRO A 153 12.83 -9.23 -5.02
CA PRO A 153 13.57 -10.51 -5.09
C PRO A 153 14.12 -10.97 -3.75
N ILE A 154 14.61 -10.04 -2.91
CA ILE A 154 15.14 -10.39 -1.59
C ILE A 154 14.03 -10.88 -0.65
N SER A 155 12.85 -10.27 -0.71
CA SER A 155 11.67 -10.74 0.00
C SER A 155 11.31 -12.18 -0.40
N ILE A 156 11.27 -12.46 -1.72
CA ILE A 156 11.00 -13.82 -2.22
C ILE A 156 12.06 -14.82 -1.76
N LEU A 157 13.35 -14.49 -1.92
CA LEU A 157 14.45 -15.38 -1.53
C LEU A 157 14.40 -15.69 -0.03
N THR A 158 14.18 -14.68 0.79
CA THR A 158 14.03 -14.84 2.23
C THR A 158 12.85 -15.75 2.56
N LEU A 159 11.70 -15.54 1.90
CA LEU A 159 10.51 -16.36 2.12
C LEU A 159 10.80 -17.82 1.80
N LEU A 160 11.43 -18.10 0.65
CA LEU A 160 11.76 -19.46 0.24
C LEU A 160 12.71 -20.11 1.25
N ILE A 161 13.82 -19.45 1.60
CA ILE A 161 14.83 -20.00 2.50
C ILE A 161 14.23 -20.31 3.88
N VAL A 162 13.51 -19.35 4.47
CA VAL A 162 12.91 -19.52 5.80
C VAL A 162 11.76 -20.52 5.77
N SER A 163 11.00 -20.58 4.67
CA SER A 163 9.96 -21.59 4.49
C SER A 163 10.58 -22.99 4.53
N PHE A 164 11.63 -23.26 3.76
CA PHE A 164 12.29 -24.58 3.76
C PHE A 164 12.90 -24.95 5.12
N LEU A 165 13.42 -23.97 5.88
CA LEU A 165 14.01 -24.22 7.20
C LEU A 165 12.96 -24.44 8.31
N THR A 166 11.77 -23.85 8.18
CA THR A 166 10.74 -23.87 9.23
C THR A 166 9.60 -24.85 8.94
N LYS A 167 9.46 -25.35 7.70
CA LYS A 167 8.33 -26.20 7.26
C LYS A 167 8.09 -27.40 8.17
N ASP A 168 9.15 -28.08 8.61
CA ASP A 168 9.03 -29.27 9.47
C ASP A 168 8.53 -28.94 10.88
N LYS A 169 8.79 -27.72 11.40
CA LYS A 169 8.38 -27.33 12.76
C LYS A 169 6.93 -26.89 12.87
N GLU A 170 6.35 -26.33 11.81
CA GLU A 170 4.97 -25.80 11.85
C GLU A 170 3.94 -26.90 11.53
N GLN A 171 4.34 -27.91 10.75
CA GLN A 171 3.50 -29.07 10.45
C GLN A 171 3.31 -29.97 11.69
N ASP A 172 4.36 -30.16 12.49
CA ASP A 172 4.31 -30.92 13.76
C ASP A 172 3.41 -30.25 14.82
N ASN A 173 3.55 -28.93 15.00
CA ASN A 173 2.73 -28.15 15.95
C ASN A 173 1.24 -28.09 15.56
N SER A 174 0.90 -28.18 14.27
CA SER A 174 -0.49 -28.17 13.80
C SER A 174 -1.25 -29.47 14.09
N ILE A 175 -0.51 -30.58 14.21
CA ILE A 175 -1.07 -31.91 14.52
C ILE A 175 -1.31 -32.04 16.04
N ASP A 176 -0.44 -31.44 16.87
CA ASP A 176 -0.55 -31.49 18.33
C ASP A 176 -1.68 -30.60 18.90
N ILE A 177 -2.06 -29.52 18.21
CA ILE A 177 -3.19 -28.64 18.61
C ILE A 177 -4.56 -29.24 18.17
N ALA A 178 -4.55 -30.23 17.27
CA ALA A 178 -5.75 -30.87 16.74
C ALA A 178 -6.17 -32.15 17.50
N ASN A 179 -5.36 -32.59 18.48
CA ASN A 179 -5.66 -33.69 19.42
C ASN A 179 -5.98 -33.15 20.82
#